data_AF-A0A6B2LUE7-F1
#
_entry.id   AF-A0A6B2LUE7-F1
#
_cell.length_a   1.000
_cell.length_b   1.000
_cell.length_c   1.000
_cell.angle_alpha   90.00
_cell.angle_beta   90.00
_cell.angle_gamma   90.00
#
_symmetry.space_group_name_H-M   'P 1'
#
loop_
_entity.id
_entity.type
_entity.pdbx_description
1 polymer ?
#
loop_
_entity_poly.entity_id
_entity_poly.type
_entity_poly.pdbx_seq_one_letter_code
_entity_poly.pdbx_strand_id
1 'polypeptide(L)' 'MHNHTIPFNYNGELMEDTQCSICLNQYEINQKLRRLKCFHCFHQECIDEWLKTSKKCPICKEIVNQ' A
#
# COMPACT_ATOMS: atom_id res chain seq x y z
N MET A 1 26.59 -1.02 -8.58
CA MET A 1 25.84 0.20 -8.97
C MET A 1 24.77 -0.27 -9.94
N HIS A 2 23.47 -0.30 -9.61
CA HIS A 2 22.65 0.76 -9.03
C HIS A 2 21.57 0.21 -8.07
N ASN A 3 21.54 0.81 -6.88
CA ASN A 3 20.36 1.32 -6.17
C ASN A 3 19.21 0.35 -5.84
N HIS A 4 19.20 -0.08 -4.58
CA HIS A 4 18.05 -0.59 -3.83
C HIS A 4 16.77 0.22 -4.07
N THR A 5 15.63 -0.47 -4.27
CA THR A 5 14.38 -0.01 -3.63
C THR A 5 13.26 -1.04 -3.37
N ILE A 6 13.47 -2.36 -3.41
CA ILE A 6 12.52 -3.31 -2.80
C ILE A 6 13.33 -4.41 -2.10
N PRO A 7 13.16 -4.66 -0.78
CA PRO A 7 13.90 -5.70 -0.08
C PRO A 7 13.43 -7.08 -0.54
N PHE A 8 14.22 -7.72 -1.38
CA PHE A 8 14.09 -9.15 -1.68
C PHE A 8 14.42 -9.94 -0.41
N ASN A 9 13.47 -10.70 0.13
CA ASN A 9 13.77 -11.72 1.14
C ASN A 9 14.38 -12.94 0.45
N TYR A 10 15.47 -13.47 0.99
CA TYR A 10 16.33 -14.51 0.41
C TYR A 10 15.70 -15.93 0.38
N ASN A 11 14.38 -16.05 0.57
CA ASN A 11 13.66 -17.32 0.61
C ASN A 11 12.61 -17.47 -0.53
N GLY A 12 12.53 -16.53 -1.48
CA GLY A 12 11.66 -16.67 -2.65
C GLY A 12 10.15 -16.46 -2.38
N GLU A 13 9.78 -15.96 -1.21
CA GLU A 13 8.39 -15.60 -0.89
C GLU A 13 8.21 -14.09 -1.06
N LEU A 14 7.31 -13.70 -1.97
CA LEU A 14 6.97 -12.30 -2.27
C LEU A 14 6.44 -11.65 -1.00
N MET A 15 7.12 -10.62 -0.50
CA MET A 15 6.60 -9.76 0.57
C MET A 15 5.26 -9.18 0.09
N GLU A 16 4.18 -9.52 0.78
CA GLU A 16 2.79 -9.09 0.50
C GLU A 16 2.59 -7.56 0.55
N ASP A 17 3.63 -6.77 0.86
CA ASP A 17 3.58 -5.32 1.09
C ASP A 17 4.11 -4.47 -0.09
N THR A 18 4.40 -5.06 -1.25
CA THR A 18 4.92 -4.31 -2.42
C THR A 18 3.87 -3.97 -3.47
N GLN A 19 2.59 -4.25 -3.19
CA GLN A 19 1.48 -4.05 -4.10
C GLN A 19 0.28 -3.45 -3.38
N CYS A 20 -0.45 -2.58 -4.08
CA CYS A 20 -1.67 -1.98 -3.56
C CYS A 20 -2.82 -2.99 -3.57
N SER A 21 -3.39 -3.32 -2.42
CA SER A 21 -4.53 -4.25 -2.33
C SER A 21 -5.85 -3.71 -2.90
N ILE A 22 -5.91 -2.42 -3.27
CA ILE A 22 -7.10 -1.80 -3.87
C ILE A 22 -7.11 -2.02 -5.39
N CYS A 23 -6.01 -1.72 -6.07
CA CYS A 23 -5.88 -1.87 -7.52
C CYS A 23 -5.10 -3.10 -7.96
N LEU A 24 -4.53 -3.85 -7.02
CA LEU A 24 -3.69 -5.03 -7.24
C LEU A 24 -2.48 -4.76 -8.15
N ASN A 25 -1.97 -3.52 -8.14
CA ASN A 25 -0.76 -3.12 -8.88
C ASN A 25 0.43 -2.88 -7.94
N GLN A 26 1.61 -3.25 -8.42
CA GLN A 26 2.88 -3.03 -7.72
C GLN A 26 3.14 -1.53 -7.52
N TYR A 27 3.79 -1.20 -6.41
CA TYR A 27 4.22 0.16 -6.13
C TYR A 27 5.41 0.54 -7.00
N GLU A 28 5.29 1.65 -7.71
CA GLU A 28 6.37 2.19 -8.54
C GLU A 28 7.10 3.35 -7.84
N ILE A 29 8.39 3.46 -8.13
CA ILE A 29 9.19 4.63 -7.74
C ILE A 29 8.57 5.84 -8.43
N ASN A 30 8.25 6.88 -7.66
CA ASN A 30 7.49 8.10 -8.03
C ASN A 30 5.96 8.04 -7.86
N GLN A 31 5.38 6.93 -7.41
CA GLN A 31 3.96 6.93 -7.04
C GLN A 31 3.73 7.49 -5.63
N LYS A 32 2.64 8.22 -5.47
CA LYS A 32 2.23 8.74 -4.15
C LYS A 32 1.56 7.63 -3.38
N LEU A 33 2.20 7.20 -2.29
CA LEU A 33 1.63 6.23 -1.36
C LEU A 33 1.12 6.95 -0.11
N ARG A 34 0.04 6.43 0.45
CA ARG A 34 -0.52 6.87 1.72
C ARG A 34 -0.55 5.69 2.67
N ARG A 35 0.11 5.87 3.81
CA ARG A 35 0.11 4.92 4.91
C ARG A 35 -0.95 5.31 5.95
N LEU A 36 -1.77 4.35 6.35
CA LEU A 36 -2.81 4.52 7.37
C LEU A 36 -2.26 4.30 8.78
N LYS A 37 -3.03 4.66 9.83
CA LYS A 37 -2.68 4.39 11.23
C LYS A 37 -2.61 2.90 11.56
N CYS A 38 -3.32 2.07 10.81
CA CYS A 38 -3.22 0.62 10.87
C CYS A 38 -2.00 0.05 10.11
N PHE A 39 -0.99 0.88 9.83
CA PHE A 39 0.28 0.56 9.17
C PHE A 39 0.21 0.08 7.70
N HIS A 40 -0.98 -0.08 7.13
CA HIS A 40 -1.14 -0.46 5.73
C HIS A 40 -0.87 0.71 4.78
N CYS A 41 -0.11 0.42 3.72
CA CYS A 41 0.18 1.35 2.64
C CYS A 41 -0.74 1.09 1.45
N PHE A 42 -1.15 2.16 0.76
CA PHE A 42 -1.92 2.09 -0.49
C PHE A 42 -1.52 3.25 -1.40
N HIS A 43 -1.83 3.17 -2.70
CA HIS A 43 -1.75 4.35 -3.56
C HIS A 43 -2.66 5.45 -3.02
N GLN A 44 -2.14 6.67 -2.95
CA GLN A 44 -2.88 7.84 -2.50
C GLN A 44 -4.18 7.99 -3.28
N GLU A 45 -4.16 7.79 -4.59
CA GLU A 45 -5.35 7.86 -5.45
C GLU A 45 -6.36 6.76 -5.13
N CYS A 46 -5.90 5.51 -5.02
CA CYS A 46 -6.77 4.38 -4.71
C CYS A 46 -7.41 4.50 -3.33
N ILE A 47 -6.66 4.89 -2.31
CA ILE A 47 -7.22 5.06 -0.97
C ILE A 47 -8.11 6.30 -0.89
N ASP A 48 -7.82 7.36 -1.63
CA ASP A 48 -8.67 8.55 -1.66
C ASP A 48 -10.05 8.22 -2.25
N GLU A 49 -10.08 7.53 -3.40
CA GLU A 49 -11.30 6.99 -4.01
C GLU A 49 -12.06 6.07 -3.06
N TRP A 50 -11.35 5.16 -2.39
CA TRP A 50 -11.94 4.25 -1.43
C TRP A 50 -12.57 4.98 -0.24
N LEU A 51 -11.89 5.99 0.31
CA LEU A 51 -12.35 6.80 1.44
C LEU A 51 -13.57 7.66 1.11
N LYS A 52 -13.81 7.99 -0.18
CA LYS A 52 -15.06 8.64 -0.62
C LYS A 52 -16.28 7.75 -0.35
N THR A 53 -16.13 6.43 -0.47
CA THR A 53 -17.20 5.45 -0.27
C THR A 53 -17.20 4.87 1.14
N SER A 54 -16.03 4.52 1.67
CA SER A 54 -15.86 3.85 2.96
C SER A 54 -14.60 4.33 3.67
N LYS A 55 -14.76 5.01 4.81
CA LYS A 55 -13.65 5.55 5.62
C LYS A 55 -12.90 4.48 6.44
N LYS A 56 -12.84 3.25 5.95
CA LYS A 56 -12.25 2.09 6.65
C LYS A 56 -11.13 1.50 5.80
N CYS A 57 -10.09 0.97 6.44
CA CYS A 57 -9.01 0.28 5.76
C CYS A 57 -9.56 -0.96 5.01
N PRO A 58 -9.22 -1.18 3.74
CA PRO A 58 -9.68 -2.35 2.99
C PRO A 58 -9.09 -3.68 3.51
N ILE A 59 -7.97 -3.64 4.24
CA ILE A 59 -7.32 -4.84 4.78
C ILE A 59 -7.86 -5.19 6.17
N CYS A 60 -7.69 -4.30 7.16
CA CYS A 60 -8.09 -4.57 8.54
C CYS A 60 -9.48 -4.05 8.93
N LYS A 61 -10.15 -3.31 8.03
CA LYS A 61 -11.47 -2.67 8.27
C LYS A 61 -11.48 -1.64 9.41
N GLU A 62 -10.33 -1.23 9.91
CA GLU A 62 -10.20 -0.16 10.90
C GLU A 62 -10.50 1.21 10.30
N ILE A 63 -11.13 2.08 11.09
CA ILE A 63 -11.49 3.42 10.65
C ILE A 63 -10.22 4.24 10.46
N VAL A 64 -10.13 4.92 9.32
CA VAL A 64 -9.06 5.88 9.05
C VAL A 64 -9.34 7.15 9.83
N ASN A 65 -9.00 7.15 11.12
CA ASN A 65 -9.05 8.34 11.95
C ASN A 65 -7.81 9.20 11.64
N GLN A 66 -8.00 10.34 10.97
CA GLN A 66 -6.96 11.37 10.78
C GLN A 66 -6.35 11.79 12.12
#